data_AF-A0AAE4A826-F1
#
_entry.id   AF-A0AAE4A826-F1
#
_cell.length_a   1.000
_cell.length_b   1.000
_cell.length_c   1.000
_cell.angle_alpha   90.00
_cell.angle_beta   90.00
_cell.angle_gamma   90.00
#
_symmetry.space_group_name_H-M   'P 1'
#
loop_
_entity.id
_entity.type
_entity.pdbx_description
1 polymer ?
#
loop_
_entity_poly.entity_id
_entity_poly.type
_entity_poly.pdbx_seq_one_letter_code
_entity_poly.pdbx_strand_id
1 'polypeptide(L)'
;MSDAQISFLQFDDPPTPAPAARGPQRLSSKGIAPGDVVEVDKKGRRFHAVVISLQQRESGRFELELRPLDNRISYRVASVREVVGLWRKAALPQRD
;
A
#
# COMPACT_ATOMS: atom_id res chain seq x y z
N MET A 1 53.88 -7.12 -37.43
CA MET A 1 53.64 -6.29 -36.22
C MET A 1 52.98 -5.00 -36.69
N SER A 2 51.90 -4.57 -36.02
CA SER A 2 50.96 -3.44 -36.28
C SER A 2 49.55 -4.00 -36.53
N ASP A 3 48.71 -4.23 -35.52
CA ASP A 3 47.91 -3.24 -34.75
C ASP A 3 47.06 -2.40 -35.71
N ALA A 4 45.73 -2.54 -35.78
CA ALA A 4 44.71 -1.94 -34.90
C ALA A 4 43.44 -1.91 -35.80
N GLN A 5 42.17 -1.89 -35.40
CA GLN A 5 41.41 -1.89 -34.16
C GLN A 5 39.96 -2.15 -34.63
N ILE A 6 39.24 -3.07 -34.00
CA ILE A 6 37.80 -3.23 -34.22
C ILE A 6 37.12 -2.21 -33.31
N SER A 7 36.60 -1.12 -33.87
CA SER A 7 35.80 -0.14 -33.14
C SER A 7 34.46 -0.76 -32.74
N PHE A 8 34.37 -1.21 -31.49
CA PHE A 8 33.11 -1.52 -30.83
C PHE A 8 32.34 -0.21 -30.63
N LEU A 9 31.25 -0.04 -31.38
CA LEU A 9 30.22 0.94 -31.06
C LEU A 9 29.65 0.61 -29.67
N GLN A 10 29.99 1.45 -28.70
CA GLN A 10 29.35 1.44 -27.39
C GLN A 10 27.94 2.02 -27.56
N PHE A 11 26.94 1.14 -27.58
CA PHE A 11 25.56 1.55 -27.45
C PHE A 11 25.35 1.97 -25.99
N ASP A 12 25.08 3.25 -25.76
CA ASP A 12 24.52 3.72 -24.49
C ASP A 12 23.24 2.93 -24.21
N ASP A 13 23.25 2.15 -23.13
CA ASP A 13 22.06 1.48 -22.62
C ASP A 13 21.04 2.57 -22.25
N PRO A 14 19.80 2.53 -22.76
CA PRO A 14 18.82 3.54 -22.40
C PRO A 14 18.65 3.51 -20.88
N PRO A 15 18.56 4.68 -20.21
CA PRO A 15 18.37 4.71 -18.77
C PRO A 15 17.13 3.87 -18.44
N THR A 16 17.36 2.75 -17.74
CA THR A 16 16.29 1.88 -17.26
C THR A 16 15.27 2.77 -16.57
N PRO A 17 14.00 2.81 -17.00
CA PRO A 17 13.03 3.68 -16.37
C PRO A 17 12.98 3.32 -14.89
N ALA A 18 13.35 4.28 -14.04
CA ALA A 18 13.24 4.13 -12.60
C ALA A 18 11.84 3.60 -12.30
N PRO A 19 11.69 2.51 -11.50
CA PRO A 19 10.41 1.86 -11.33
C PRO A 19 9.38 2.90 -10.90
N ALA A 20 8.37 3.10 -11.74
CA ALA A 20 7.24 3.98 -11.47
C ALA A 20 6.80 3.71 -10.02
N ALA A 21 6.85 4.75 -9.17
CA ALA A 21 6.68 4.62 -7.73
C ALA A 21 5.48 3.71 -7.43
N ARG A 22 5.79 2.46 -7.06
CA ARG A 22 4.77 1.42 -6.99
C ARG A 22 3.86 1.83 -5.84
N GLY A 23 2.60 2.12 -6.14
CA GLY A 23 1.59 2.44 -5.12
C GLY A 23 1.60 1.39 -4.01
N PRO A 24 1.13 1.73 -2.80
CA PRO A 24 1.28 0.87 -1.64
C PRO A 24 0.76 -0.54 -1.94
N GLN A 25 1.61 -1.55 -1.69
CA GLN A 25 1.27 -2.94 -1.99
C GLN A 25 0.07 -3.39 -1.15
N ARG A 26 -0.99 -3.84 -1.83
CA ARG A 26 -2.24 -4.27 -1.21
C ARG A 26 -2.13 -5.76 -0.87
N LEU A 27 -1.67 -6.06 0.34
CA LEU A 27 -1.30 -7.43 0.77
C LEU A 27 -2.42 -8.21 1.45
N SER A 28 -3.52 -7.56 1.87
CA SER A 28 -4.63 -8.23 2.54
C SER A 28 -5.68 -8.76 1.55
N SER A 29 -6.50 -9.72 2.00
CA SER A 29 -7.60 -10.29 1.20
C SER A 29 -8.66 -9.28 0.74
N LYS A 30 -8.80 -8.15 1.45
CA LYS A 30 -9.67 -7.01 1.06
C LYS A 30 -8.92 -5.92 0.29
N GLY A 31 -7.64 -6.15 -0.02
CA GLY A 31 -6.77 -5.19 -0.68
C GLY A 31 -6.62 -3.89 0.10
N ILE A 32 -6.62 -3.94 1.43
CA ILE A 32 -6.43 -2.79 2.32
C ILE A 32 -4.97 -2.38 2.32
N ALA A 33 -4.71 -1.08 2.25
CA ALA A 33 -3.39 -0.47 2.35
C ALA A 33 -3.38 0.68 3.37
N PRO A 34 -2.19 1.08 3.87
CA PRO A 34 -2.03 2.32 4.61
C PRO A 34 -2.61 3.52 3.86
N GLY A 35 -3.28 4.41 4.59
CA GLY A 35 -3.94 5.60 4.05
C GLY A 35 -5.38 5.40 3.56
N ASP A 36 -5.83 4.14 3.42
CA ASP A 36 -7.24 3.87 3.15
C ASP A 36 -8.11 4.22 4.38
N VAL A 37 -9.35 4.66 4.14
CA VAL A 37 -10.35 4.84 5.19
C VAL A 37 -11.19 3.58 5.25
N VAL A 38 -11.41 3.06 6.46
CA VAL A 38 -12.17 1.84 6.71
C VAL A 38 -13.31 2.11 7.68
N GLU A 39 -14.42 1.40 7.49
CA GLU A 39 -15.47 1.23 8.50
C GLU A 39 -15.22 -0.10 9.19
N VAL A 40 -15.16 -0.07 10.52
CA VAL A 40 -14.80 -1.23 11.35
C VAL A 40 -15.98 -1.52 12.28
N ASP A 41 -16.40 -2.78 12.31
CA ASP A 41 -17.31 -3.32 13.32
C ASP A 41 -16.50 -4.02 14.42
N LYS A 42 -16.35 -3.35 15.56
CA LYS A 42 -15.62 -3.86 16.72
C LYS A 42 -16.62 -4.11 17.84
N LYS A 43 -16.90 -5.38 18.13
CA LYS A 43 -17.83 -5.79 19.19
C LYS A 43 -19.23 -5.15 19.04
N GLY A 44 -19.73 -5.01 17.81
CA GLY A 44 -21.03 -4.40 17.51
C GLY A 44 -21.00 -2.87 17.44
N ARG A 45 -19.85 -2.23 17.68
CA ARG A 45 -19.68 -0.79 17.52
C ARG A 45 -19.01 -0.48 16.18
N ARG A 46 -19.71 0.26 15.33
CA ARG A 46 -19.20 0.71 14.03
C ARG A 46 -18.56 2.07 14.12
N PHE A 47 -17.40 2.23 13.48
CA PHE A 47 -16.70 3.51 13.40
C PHE A 47 -15.78 3.57 12.18
N HIS A 48 -15.42 4.79 11.78
CA HIS A 48 -14.48 5.03 10.70
C HIS A 48 -13.07 5.31 11.23
N ALA A 49 -12.08 4.79 10.54
CA ALA A 49 -10.67 4.98 10.87
C ALA A 49 -9.79 5.04 9.62
N VAL A 50 -8.65 5.71 9.74
CA VAL A 50 -7.57 5.66 8.75
C VAL A 50 -6.65 4.49 9.09
N VAL A 51 -6.28 3.70 8.09
CA VAL A 51 -5.27 2.65 8.24
C VAL A 51 -3.88 3.28 8.30
N ILE A 52 -3.16 3.03 9.38
CA ILE A 52 -1.79 3.51 9.58
C ILE A 52 -0.79 2.48 9.06
N SER A 53 -0.96 1.22 9.43
CA SER A 53 -0.10 0.13 9.01
C SER A 53 -0.87 -1.18 8.96
N LEU A 54 -0.31 -2.17 8.26
CA LEU A 54 -0.86 -3.51 8.13
C LEU A 54 0.25 -4.52 8.34
N GLN A 55 0.06 -5.42 9.30
CA GLN A 55 1.04 -6.43 9.70
C GLN A 55 0.43 -7.83 9.59
N GLN A 56 1.17 -8.76 9.01
CA GLN A 56 0.81 -10.17 9.05
C GLN A 56 1.40 -10.79 10.31
N ARG A 57 0.55 -11.36 11.17
CA ARG A 57 1.00 -12.09 12.36
C ARG A 57 1.48 -13.49 11.98
N GLU A 58 2.24 -14.12 12.87
CA GLU A 58 2.73 -15.52 12.73
C GLU A 58 1.61 -16.52 12.43
N SER A 59 0.40 -16.27 12.95
CA SER A 59 -0.82 -17.05 12.65
C SER A 59 -1.35 -16.92 11.20
N GLY A 60 -0.70 -16.12 10.35
CA GLY A 60 -1.14 -15.79 9.01
C GLY A 60 -2.26 -14.73 8.94
N ARG A 61 -2.79 -14.29 10.09
CA ARG A 61 -3.84 -13.26 10.15
C ARG A 61 -3.26 -11.86 9.99
N PHE A 62 -3.97 -11.02 9.25
CA PHE A 62 -3.65 -9.61 9.11
C PHE A 62 -4.26 -8.78 10.24
N GLU A 63 -3.42 -7.97 10.85
CA GLU A 63 -3.78 -6.95 11.82
C GLU A 63 -3.54 -5.56 11.22
N LEU A 64 -4.48 -4.66 11.51
CA LEU A 64 -4.48 -3.28 11.07
C LEU A 64 -4.21 -2.39 12.28
N GLU A 65 -3.26 -1.50 12.14
CA GLU A 65 -3.11 -0.34 13.03
C GLU A 65 -3.96 0.80 12.48
N LEU A 66 -4.75 1.43 13.35
CA LEU A 66 -5.79 2.36 12.97
C LEU A 66 -5.73 3.66 13.78
N ARG A 67 -6.02 4.77 13.10
CA ARG A 67 -6.36 6.05 13.72
C ARG A 67 -7.85 6.34 13.53
N PRO A 68 -8.69 6.19 14.56
CA PRO A 68 -10.11 6.56 14.48
C PRO A 68 -10.30 8.04 14.17
N LEU A 69 -11.37 8.33 13.43
CA LEU A 69 -11.77 9.69 13.10
C LEU A 69 -12.61 10.33 14.20
N ASP A 70 -13.27 9.53 15.02
CA ASP A 70 -14.04 9.98 16.19
C ASP A 70 -13.21 9.80 17.48
N ASN A 71 -13.03 10.89 18.22
CA ASN A 71 -12.31 10.94 19.49
C ASN A 71 -12.93 10.08 20.60
N ARG A 72 -14.21 9.71 20.48
CA ARG A 72 -14.91 8.80 21.42
C ARG A 72 -14.57 7.33 21.19
N ILE A 73 -13.76 7.02 20.18
CA ILE A 73 -13.31 5.67 19.86
C ILE A 73 -11.86 5.50 20.32
N SER A 74 -11.63 4.51 21.19
CA SER A 74 -10.30 4.16 21.70
C SER A 74 -9.65 2.97 20.97
N TYR A 75 -10.39 2.26 20.11
CA TYR A 75 -9.84 1.14 19.34
C TYR A 75 -8.79 1.63 18.33
N ARG A 76 -7.55 1.16 18.48
CA ARG A 76 -6.43 1.47 17.57
C ARG A 76 -5.98 0.27 16.74
N VAL A 77 -6.61 -0.88 16.94
CA VAL A 77 -6.26 -2.13 16.28
C VAL A 77 -7.53 -2.86 15.84
N ALA A 78 -7.52 -3.38 14.61
CA ALA A 78 -8.57 -4.25 14.09
C ALA A 78 -7.99 -5.35 13.20
N SER A 79 -8.75 -6.42 13.00
CA SER A 79 -8.45 -7.40 11.97
C SER A 79 -9.15 -7.04 10.66
N VAL A 80 -8.65 -7.57 9.55
CA VAL A 80 -9.30 -7.43 8.22
C VAL A 80 -10.74 -7.95 8.21
N ARG A 81 -11.07 -8.93 9.08
CA ARG A 81 -12.44 -9.48 9.19
C ARG A 81 -13.42 -8.48 9.81
N GLU A 82 -12.96 -7.64 10.71
CA GLU A 82 -13.77 -6.62 11.38
C GLU A 82 -14.05 -5.40 10.48
N VAL A 83 -13.32 -5.25 9.37
CA VAL A 83 -13.58 -4.20 8.39
C VAL A 83 -14.83 -4.51 7.57
N VAL A 84 -15.84 -3.65 7.61
CA VAL A 84 -17.11 -3.82 6.89
C VAL A 84 -17.25 -2.88 5.68
N GLY A 85 -16.49 -1.79 5.65
CA GLY A 85 -16.46 -0.82 4.53
C GLY A 85 -15.04 -0.34 4.23
N LEU A 86 -14.78 0.00 2.97
CA LEU A 86 -13.46 0.47 2.48
C LEU A 86 -13.64 1.62 1.49
N TRP A 87 -12.99 2.75 1.78
CA TRP A 87 -12.90 3.92 0.91
C TRP A 87 -11.45 4.21 0.56
N ARG A 88 -11.20 4.39 -0.73
CA ARG A 88 -9.89 4.68 -1.28
C ARG A 88 -9.93 6.09 -1.83
N LYS A 89 -8.82 6.84 -1.72
CA LYS A 89 -8.68 8.06 -2.51
C LYS A 89 -8.72 7.68 -3.98
N ALA A 90 -9.58 8.33 -4.75
CA ALA A 90 -9.53 8.24 -6.20
C ALA A 90 -8.15 8.72 -6.67
N ALA A 91 -7.47 7.92 -7.47
CA ALA A 91 -6.34 8.44 -8.22
C ALA A 91 -6.88 9.52 -9.15
N LEU A 92 -6.34 10.74 -9.10
CA LEU A 92 -6.55 11.65 -10.22
C LEU A 92 -5.97 10.94 -11.46
N PRO A 93 -6.65 11.01 -12.63
CA PRO A 93 -6.01 10.58 -13.86
C PRO A 93 -4.67 11.31 -13.97
N GLN A 94 -3.61 10.53 -14.15
CA GLN A 94 -2.28 11.07 -14.43
C GLN A 94 -2.44 11.96 -15.67
N ARG A 95 -2.34 13.28 -15.49
CA ARG A 95 -2.32 14.19 -16.63
C ARG A 95 -0.91 14.13 -17.19
N ASP A 96 -0.78 13.51 -18.37
CA ASP A 96 0.41 13.58 -19.22
C ASP A 96 0.64 15.00 -19.74
#